data_AF-A0A920GE93-F1
#
_entry.id   AF-A0A920GE93-F1
#
_cell.length_a   1.000
_cell.length_b   1.000
_cell.length_c   1.000
_cell.angle_alpha   90.00
_cell.angle_beta   90.00
_cell.angle_gamma   90.00
#
_symmetry.space_group_name_H-M   'P 1'
#
loop_
_entity.id
_entity.type
_entity.pdbx_description
1 polymer ?
#
loop_
_entity_poly.entity_id
_entity_poly.type
_entity_poly.pdbx_seq_one_letter_code
_entity_poly.pdbx_strand_id
1 'polypeptide(L)'
;MKHLILIILFCFLPYLSFAEGRMYTGSSEGHCTEWSNKLLKWPQTSVGREASKCRTRAKKWSDGPVTCRLKKVSIDKETGMKMCLYYVQGWKTTDKTVSISPSLKCQRSFDCKRY
;
A
#
# COMPACT_ATOMS: atom_id res chain seq x y z
N MET A 1 -25.01 41.08 26.39
CA MET A 1 -23.54 40.95 26.18
C MET A 1 -22.96 39.65 26.75
N LYS A 2 -23.28 39.26 27.99
CA LYS A 2 -22.77 38.03 28.64
C LYS A 2 -23.05 36.73 27.85
N HIS A 3 -24.24 36.59 27.27
CA HIS A 3 -24.59 35.45 26.42
C HIS A 3 -23.83 35.39 25.09
N LEU A 4 -23.45 36.56 24.54
CA LEU A 4 -22.69 36.64 23.29
C LEU A 4 -21.25 36.17 23.50
N ILE A 5 -20.66 36.57 24.63
CA ILE A 5 -19.30 36.14 25.03
C ILE A 5 -19.25 34.62 25.24
N LEU A 6 -20.30 34.04 25.83
CA LEU A 6 -20.39 32.60 26.09
C LEU A 6 -20.48 31.78 24.79
N ILE A 7 -21.21 32.27 23.80
CA ILE A 7 -21.32 31.64 22.47
C ILE A 7 -19.97 31.70 21.73
N ILE A 8 -19.28 32.85 21.80
CA ILE A 8 -17.96 33.01 21.18
C ILE A 8 -16.95 32.05 21.82
N LEU A 9 -16.97 31.90 23.15
CA LEU A 9 -16.07 30.98 23.86
C LEU A 9 -16.28 29.52 23.44
N PHE A 10 -17.52 29.13 23.14
CA PHE A 10 -17.85 27.76 22.72
C PHE A 10 -17.36 27.46 21.29
N CYS A 11 -17.26 28.47 20.42
CA CYS A 11 -16.73 28.31 19.07
C CYS A 11 -15.20 28.13 19.01
N PHE A 12 -14.48 28.51 20.07
CA PHE A 12 -13.02 28.36 20.15
C PHE A 12 -12.56 27.03 20.78
N LEU A 13 -13.50 26.13 21.11
CA LEU A 13 -13.13 24.78 21.57
C LEU A 13 -12.50 23.99 20.42
N PRO A 14 -11.29 23.42 20.59
CA PRO A 14 -10.66 22.62 19.56
C PRO A 14 -11.43 21.31 19.38
N TYR A 15 -12.07 21.15 18.23
CA TYR A 15 -12.69 19.89 17.84
C TYR A 15 -11.60 18.89 17.46
N LEU A 16 -11.60 17.72 18.10
CA LEU A 16 -10.77 16.59 17.71
C LEU A 16 -11.30 16.04 16.37
N SER A 17 -10.64 16.38 15.28
CA SER A 17 -10.89 15.80 13.96
C SER A 17 -10.12 14.48 13.84
N PHE A 18 -10.83 13.36 14.01
CA PHE A 18 -10.27 12.04 13.71
C PHE A 18 -10.35 11.81 12.19
N ALA A 19 -9.25 12.08 11.49
CA ALA A 19 -9.10 11.66 10.10
C ALA A 19 -8.74 10.18 10.06
N GLU A 20 -9.74 9.29 9.96
CA GLU A 20 -9.49 7.91 9.56
C GLU A 20 -9.10 7.88 8.08
N GLY A 21 -7.80 7.73 7.82
CA GLY A 21 -7.30 7.42 6.47
C GLY A 21 -7.76 6.02 6.05
N ARG A 22 -8.96 5.89 5.49
CA ARG A 22 -9.43 4.62 4.91
C ARG A 22 -8.65 4.32 3.63
N MET A 23 -7.75 3.35 3.70
CA MET A 23 -7.06 2.84 2.52
C MET A 23 -7.92 1.76 1.87
N TYR A 24 -8.49 2.07 0.70
CA TYR A 24 -9.19 1.07 -0.11
C TYR A 24 -8.15 0.23 -0.85
N THR A 25 -7.91 -1.00 -0.38
CA THR A 25 -7.20 -1.99 -1.20
C THR A 25 -8.12 -2.42 -2.32
N GLY A 26 -7.59 -2.56 -3.55
CA GLY A 26 -8.37 -3.02 -4.70
C GLY A 26 -9.20 -4.27 -4.38
N SER A 27 -10.47 -4.24 -4.78
CA SER A 27 -11.45 -5.29 -4.51
C SER A 27 -11.23 -6.56 -5.32
N SER A 28 -10.35 -6.55 -6.32
CA SER A 28 -10.03 -7.74 -7.10
C SER A 28 -9.26 -8.73 -6.22
N GLU A 29 -9.94 -9.82 -5.86
CA GLU A 29 -9.28 -11.02 -5.36
C GLU A 29 -8.30 -11.53 -6.41
N GLY A 30 -7.22 -12.19 -5.95
CA GLY A 30 -6.33 -12.89 -6.87
C GLY A 30 -7.09 -13.96 -7.67
N HIS A 31 -6.59 -14.27 -8.85
CA HIS A 31 -7.13 -15.37 -9.66
C HIS A 31 -7.07 -16.68 -8.87
N CYS A 32 -7.99 -17.61 -9.15
CA CYS A 32 -7.94 -18.92 -8.54
C CYS A 32 -6.77 -19.72 -9.13
N THR A 33 -5.86 -20.20 -8.29
CA THR A 33 -4.75 -21.05 -8.72
C THR A 33 -5.12 -22.53 -8.65
N GLU A 34 -6.02 -22.90 -7.74
CA GLU A 34 -6.47 -24.28 -7.57
C GLU A 34 -7.99 -24.33 -7.42
N TRP A 35 -8.65 -25.01 -8.37
CA TRP A 35 -10.09 -25.26 -8.36
C TRP A 35 -10.41 -26.58 -7.66
N SER A 36 -11.55 -26.66 -6.98
CA SER A 36 -12.01 -27.90 -6.34
C SER A 36 -12.45 -28.92 -7.39
N ASN A 37 -11.86 -30.12 -7.34
CA ASN A 37 -12.27 -31.27 -8.16
C ASN A 37 -13.39 -32.12 -7.53
N LYS A 38 -13.93 -31.72 -6.36
CA LYS A 38 -15.04 -32.44 -5.71
C LYS A 38 -16.34 -32.20 -6.46
N LEU A 39 -17.02 -33.29 -6.81
CA LEU A 39 -18.39 -33.26 -7.34
C LEU A 39 -19.32 -32.73 -6.22
N LEU A 40 -20.07 -31.67 -6.49
CA LEU A 40 -20.91 -31.01 -5.49
C LEU A 40 -22.15 -31.86 -5.15
N LYS A 41 -22.65 -32.64 -6.11
CA LYS A 41 -23.76 -33.57 -5.93
C LYS A 41 -23.59 -34.76 -6.87
N TRP A 42 -24.01 -35.96 -6.47
CA TRP A 42 -24.13 -37.08 -7.39
C TRP A 42 -25.57 -37.15 -7.92
N PRO A 43 -25.82 -37.42 -9.22
CA PRO A 43 -24.87 -37.53 -10.33
C PRO A 43 -24.60 -36.17 -10.98
N GLN A 44 -23.34 -35.72 -10.99
CA GLN A 44 -22.92 -34.48 -11.67
C GLN A 44 -21.75 -34.79 -12.59
N THR A 45 -21.85 -34.37 -13.86
CA THR A 45 -20.75 -34.47 -14.83
C THR A 45 -19.76 -33.33 -14.60
N SER A 46 -18.47 -33.56 -14.87
CA SER A 46 -17.36 -32.61 -14.70
C SER A 46 -17.50 -31.30 -15.51
N VAL A 47 -18.48 -31.25 -16.41
CA VAL A 47 -18.84 -30.11 -17.28
C VAL A 47 -20.16 -29.43 -16.86
N GLY A 48 -20.68 -29.75 -15.68
CA GLY A 48 -21.97 -29.26 -15.20
C GLY A 48 -22.02 -27.73 -15.04
N ARG A 49 -23.16 -27.13 -15.38
CA ARG A 49 -23.53 -25.70 -15.36
C ARG A 49 -23.13 -24.86 -14.12
N GLU A 50 -22.67 -25.48 -13.04
CA GLU A 50 -22.39 -24.80 -11.77
C GLU A 50 -20.93 -24.30 -11.71
N ALA A 51 -20.74 -23.10 -11.18
CA ALA A 51 -19.41 -22.53 -11.02
C ALA A 51 -18.58 -23.36 -10.03
N SER A 52 -17.40 -23.80 -10.46
CA SER A 52 -16.46 -24.54 -9.63
C SER A 52 -16.03 -23.70 -8.43
N LYS A 53 -15.97 -24.30 -7.23
CA LYS A 53 -15.50 -23.60 -6.03
C LYS A 53 -13.98 -23.45 -6.06
N CYS A 54 -13.48 -22.24 -5.83
CA CYS A 54 -12.05 -22.00 -5.71
C CYS A 54 -11.52 -22.53 -4.37
N ARG A 55 -10.43 -23.31 -4.39
CA ARG A 55 -9.77 -23.84 -3.18
C ARG A 55 -8.65 -22.93 -2.71
N THR A 56 -7.81 -22.51 -3.64
CA THR A 56 -6.66 -21.63 -3.34
C THR A 56 -6.65 -20.48 -4.32
N ARG A 57 -6.61 -19.26 -3.78
CA ARG A 57 -6.47 -18.03 -4.55
C ARG A 57 -5.03 -17.55 -4.53
N ALA A 58 -4.58 -16.99 -5.64
CA ALA A 58 -3.32 -16.26 -5.68
C ALA A 58 -3.35 -15.09 -4.69
N LYS A 59 -2.19 -14.79 -4.12
CA LYS A 59 -1.99 -13.58 -3.34
C LYS A 59 -2.21 -12.37 -4.25
N LYS A 60 -2.84 -11.30 -3.75
CA LYS A 60 -3.04 -10.09 -4.56
C LYS A 60 -1.69 -9.50 -4.93
N TRP A 61 -1.60 -8.92 -6.13
CA TRP A 61 -0.39 -8.22 -6.58
C TRP A 61 -0.02 -7.05 -5.66
N SER A 62 -1.01 -6.43 -5.00
CA SER A 62 -0.81 -5.39 -3.99
C SER A 62 -0.12 -5.92 -2.72
N ASP A 63 -0.23 -7.22 -2.45
CA ASP A 63 0.09 -7.80 -1.15
C ASP A 63 1.49 -8.42 -1.22
N GLY A 64 2.51 -7.58 -1.22
CA GLY A 64 3.90 -8.03 -1.18
C GLY A 64 4.90 -6.88 -1.11
N PRO A 65 6.13 -7.15 -0.61
CA PRO A 65 7.22 -6.20 -0.74
C PRO A 65 7.53 -6.00 -2.22
N VAL A 66 7.90 -4.76 -2.58
CA VAL A 66 8.39 -4.44 -3.92
C VAL A 66 9.86 -4.10 -3.82
N THR A 67 10.63 -4.48 -4.84
CA THR A 67 12.05 -4.18 -4.84
C THR A 67 12.30 -2.75 -5.32
N CYS A 68 12.89 -1.92 -4.47
CA CYS A 68 13.39 -0.60 -4.80
C CYS A 68 14.82 -0.70 -5.35
N ARG A 69 15.13 0.01 -6.44
CA ARG A 69 16.48 0.05 -7.04
C ARG A 69 17.02 1.47 -7.07
N LEU A 70 18.30 1.62 -6.75
CA LEU A 70 18.95 2.93 -6.73
C LEU A 70 19.00 3.52 -8.14
N LYS A 71 18.46 4.74 -8.30
CA LYS A 71 18.43 5.49 -9.56
C LYS A 71 19.50 6.57 -9.57
N LYS A 72 19.57 7.38 -8.50
CA LYS A 72 20.51 8.50 -8.40
C LYS A 72 20.90 8.74 -6.94
N VAL A 73 22.12 9.21 -6.75
CA VAL A 73 22.59 9.76 -5.47
C VAL A 73 22.79 11.24 -5.66
N SER A 74 22.16 12.05 -4.81
CA SER A 74 22.39 13.50 -4.72
C SER A 74 22.87 13.84 -3.31
N ILE A 75 23.59 14.94 -3.18
CA ILE A 75 23.98 15.49 -1.89
C ILE A 75 23.16 16.75 -1.70
N ASP A 76 22.47 16.85 -0.57
CA ASP A 76 21.77 18.06 -0.21
C ASP A 76 22.80 19.11 0.24
N LYS A 77 22.71 20.31 -0.35
CA LYS A 77 23.68 21.38 -0.13
C LYS A 77 23.50 22.06 1.22
N GLU A 78 22.29 22.01 1.80
CA GLU A 78 21.98 22.66 3.06
C GLU A 78 22.34 21.77 4.26
N THR A 79 22.00 20.49 4.18
CA THR A 79 22.19 19.54 5.29
C THR A 79 23.46 18.70 5.18
N GLY A 80 24.12 18.70 4.02
CA GLY A 80 25.25 17.80 3.71
C GLY A 80 24.86 16.32 3.65
N MET A 81 23.57 15.99 3.80
CA MET A 81 23.09 14.61 3.78
C MET A 81 23.09 14.04 2.37
N LYS A 82 23.37 12.73 2.27
CA LYS A 82 23.24 12.00 1.02
C LYS A 82 21.78 11.60 0.83
N MET A 83 21.22 12.00 -0.30
CA MET A 83 19.87 11.68 -0.73
C MET A 83 19.94 10.57 -1.78
N CYS A 84 19.47 9.39 -1.41
CA CYS A 84 19.39 8.24 -2.30
C CYS A 84 18.00 8.20 -2.94
N LEU A 85 17.93 8.40 -4.26
CA LEU A 85 16.69 8.33 -5.03
C LEU A 85 16.52 6.91 -5.58
N TYR A 86 15.42 6.26 -5.22
CA TYR A 86 15.11 4.89 -5.59
C TYR A 86 13.91 4.83 -6.53
N TYR A 87 14.05 4.07 -7.61
CA TYR A 87 12.95 3.65 -8.47
C TYR A 87 12.23 2.45 -7.86
N VAL A 88 10.92 2.60 -7.63
CA VAL A 88 10.07 1.54 -7.09
C VAL A 88 9.54 0.69 -8.23
N GLN A 89 9.77 -0.63 -8.20
CA GLN A 89 9.23 -1.52 -9.22
C GLN A 89 7.70 -1.61 -9.16
N GLY A 90 7.04 -1.34 -10.29
CA GLY A 90 5.60 -1.46 -10.42
C GLY A 90 5.00 -0.57 -11.50
N TRP A 91 3.67 -0.68 -11.66
CA TRP A 91 2.90 0.18 -12.56
C TRP A 91 2.50 1.47 -11.83
N LYS A 92 2.75 2.63 -12.47
CA LYS A 92 2.44 3.97 -11.92
C LYS A 92 2.98 4.20 -10.49
N THR A 93 4.20 3.76 -10.22
CA THR A 93 4.86 3.97 -8.93
C THR A 93 5.68 5.26 -8.93
N THR A 94 5.70 5.94 -7.78
CA THR A 94 6.50 7.16 -7.56
C THR A 94 7.88 6.80 -7.03
N ASP A 95 8.91 7.57 -7.41
CA ASP A 95 10.26 7.42 -6.87
C ASP A 95 10.26 7.70 -5.36
N LYS A 96 11.00 6.90 -4.57
CA LYS A 96 11.18 7.09 -3.12
C LYS A 96 12.55 7.71 -2.86
N THR A 97 12.59 8.72 -1.99
CA THR A 97 13.84 9.37 -1.57
C THR A 97 14.15 9.00 -0.13
N VAL A 98 15.37 8.56 0.15
CA VAL A 98 15.84 8.23 1.49
C VAL A 98 17.07 9.08 1.79
N SER A 99 17.05 9.82 2.90
CA SER A 99 18.21 10.52 3.44
C SER A 99 19.07 9.57 4.25
N ILE A 100 20.38 9.58 4.02
CA ILE A 100 21.36 8.82 4.78
C ILE A 100 22.52 9.72 5.21
N SER A 101 23.19 9.32 6.28
CA SER A 101 24.39 10.00 6.76
C SER A 101 25.50 10.02 5.67
N PRO A 102 26.33 11.07 5.62
CA PRO A 102 27.35 11.24 4.57
C PRO A 102 28.37 10.09 4.52
N SER A 103 28.64 9.45 5.66
CA SER A 103 29.60 8.35 5.78
C SER A 103 29.08 7.04 5.18
N LEU A 104 27.77 6.89 5.00
CA LEU A 104 27.14 5.67 4.52
C LEU A 104 27.00 5.67 2.99
N LYS A 105 26.94 4.47 2.41
CA LYS A 105 26.68 4.26 0.99
C LYS A 105 25.23 3.87 0.79
N CYS A 106 24.59 4.42 -0.25
CA CYS A 106 23.26 3.99 -0.66
C CYS A 106 23.29 2.49 -1.03
N GLN A 107 22.32 1.72 -0.54
CA GLN A 107 22.16 0.34 -0.97
C GLN A 107 21.75 0.30 -2.45
N ARG A 108 22.20 -0.69 -3.22
CA ARG A 108 21.81 -0.80 -4.64
C ARG A 108 20.36 -1.19 -4.82
N SER A 109 19.88 -2.09 -3.96
CA SER A 109 18.50 -2.58 -3.96
C SER A 109 18.08 -2.99 -2.57
N PHE A 110 16.82 -2.78 -2.24
CA PHE A 110 16.21 -3.25 -0.99
C PHE A 110 14.71 -3.47 -1.17
N ASP A 111 14.12 -4.25 -0.27
CA ASP A 111 12.68 -4.49 -0.23
C ASP A 111 11.98 -3.32 0.45
N CYS A 112 11.20 -2.59 -0.33
CA CYS A 112 10.47 -1.41 0.14
C CYS A 112 8.97 -1.69 0.19
N LYS A 113 8.29 -0.97 1.09
CA LYS A 113 6.83 -0.98 1.13
C LYS A 113 6.29 -0.31 -0.13
N ARG A 114 5.24 -0.90 -0.70
CA ARG A 114 4.60 -0.44 -1.94
C ARG A 114 3.88 0.88 -1.77
N TYR A 115 3.33 1.14 -0.58
CA TYR A 115 2.72 2.39 -0.13
C TYR A 115 3.53 2.90 1.06
#